data_AF-A0A7Y8M7E9-F1
#
_entry.id   AF-A0A7Y8M7E9-F1
#
_cell.length_a   1.000
_cell.length_b   1.000
_cell.length_c   1.000
_cell.angle_alpha   90.00
_cell.angle_beta   90.00
_cell.angle_gamma   90.00
#
_symmetry.space_group_name_H-M   'P 1'
#
loop_
_entity.id
_entity.type
_entity.pdbx_description
1 polymer ?
#
loop_
_entity_poly.entity_id
_entity_poly.type
_entity_poly.pdbx_seq_one_letter_code
_entity_poly.pdbx_strand_id
1 'polypeptide(L)'
;MFVFYEEDGQFKTGRIMSETEASLQVEAASGKRSKIKSDRVYLRFAAPEPAIFMEAACQTRDEADADFLWEAAGAEEFDFMMFAEDYFGHAPQPVEAAGILMKLHESPMYFYKKGRGRYKPAPAEALAAAKASVERKAREAAQIDGWVKELAAGGLPDWGIDNARLLFKPDKNTLPWKALDAACTQTGLAPMQLLAGCGAFPDIEALHKAQFLLEYFPKGTGFPDIAEPFDPPSLPEAEVAAFSIDDAATTEIDDAFSV
;
A
#
# COMPACT_ATOMS: atom_id res chain seq x y z
N MET A 1 -3.46 39.42 23.51
CA MET A 1 -4.39 38.30 23.25
C MET A 1 -3.93 37.58 22.01
N PHE A 2 -3.89 36.25 22.08
CA PHE A 2 -3.40 35.35 21.05
C PHE A 2 -4.52 34.44 20.57
N VAL A 3 -4.28 33.78 19.44
CA VAL A 3 -5.25 32.90 18.79
C VAL A 3 -4.59 31.63 18.31
N PHE A 4 -5.31 30.51 18.45
CA PHE A 4 -4.99 29.20 17.89
C PHE A 4 -5.99 28.89 16.77
N TYR A 5 -5.48 28.59 15.58
CA TYR A 5 -6.27 28.48 14.35
C TYR A 5 -5.69 27.46 13.38
N GLU A 6 -6.48 27.04 12.39
CA GLU A 6 -6.06 26.14 11.30
C GLU A 6 -5.90 26.93 10.00
N GLU A 7 -4.75 26.82 9.36
CA GLU A 7 -4.44 27.41 8.04
C GLU A 7 -3.74 26.35 7.18
N ASP A 8 -4.30 26.08 6.00
CA ASP A 8 -3.81 25.05 5.06
C ASP A 8 -3.68 23.64 5.70
N GLY A 9 -4.61 23.30 6.59
CA GLY A 9 -4.61 22.01 7.30
C GLY A 9 -3.60 21.90 8.44
N GLN A 10 -2.87 22.98 8.74
CA GLN A 10 -1.92 23.04 9.85
C GLN A 10 -2.44 23.94 10.97
N PHE A 11 -2.26 23.49 12.21
CA PHE A 11 -2.54 24.31 13.37
C PHE A 11 -1.41 25.32 13.61
N LYS A 12 -1.80 26.56 13.88
CA LYS A 12 -0.89 27.69 14.09
C LYS A 12 -1.38 28.57 15.22
N THR A 13 -0.45 29.32 15.77
CA THR A 13 -0.71 30.35 16.76
C THR A 13 -0.20 31.71 16.29
N GLY A 14 -0.86 32.78 16.73
CA GLY A 14 -0.37 34.13 16.49
C GLY A 14 -1.02 35.18 17.37
N ARG A 15 -0.54 36.41 17.23
CA ARG A 15 -1.04 37.58 17.96
C ARG A 15 -2.15 38.26 17.19
N ILE A 16 -3.26 38.53 17.85
CA ILE A 16 -4.38 39.25 17.25
C ILE A 16 -3.99 40.73 17.16
N MET A 17 -3.98 41.27 15.94
CA MET A 17 -3.71 42.67 15.63
C MET A 17 -5.01 43.48 15.59
N SER A 18 -5.99 42.96 14.87
CA SER A 18 -7.33 43.51 14.76
C SER A 18 -8.31 42.40 14.40
N GLU A 19 -9.59 42.62 14.67
CA GLU A 19 -10.63 41.65 14.35
C GLU A 19 -11.89 42.33 13.82
N THR A 20 -12.58 41.60 12.96
CA THR A 20 -13.93 41.88 12.51
C THR A 20 -14.79 40.66 12.81
N GLU A 21 -16.10 40.77 12.59
CA GLU A 21 -17.03 39.67 12.81
C GLU A 21 -16.64 38.41 11.99
N ALA A 22 -16.19 38.58 10.74
CA ALA A 22 -15.88 37.48 9.83
C ALA A 22 -14.39 37.06 9.80
N SER A 23 -13.47 37.85 10.35
CA SER A 23 -12.03 37.56 10.22
C SER A 23 -11.16 38.25 11.25
N LEU A 24 -9.97 37.70 11.49
CA LEU A 24 -8.93 38.25 12.34
C LEU A 24 -7.68 38.58 11.50
N GLN A 25 -7.02 39.69 11.80
CA GLN A 25 -5.65 39.96 11.37
C GLN A 25 -4.70 39.42 12.43
N VAL A 26 -3.89 38.44 12.04
CA VAL A 26 -3.02 37.69 12.95
C VAL A 26 -1.57 37.84 12.51
N GLU A 27 -0.68 38.13 13.46
CA GLU A 27 0.77 38.15 13.27
C GLU A 27 1.38 36.87 13.84
N ALA A 28 2.02 36.06 12.99
CA ALA A 28 2.71 34.84 13.38
C ALA A 28 4.05 35.16 14.07
N ALA A 29 4.65 34.17 14.74
CA ALA A 29 5.95 34.34 15.41
C ALA A 29 7.09 34.77 14.45
N SER A 30 6.97 34.47 13.14
CA SER A 30 7.90 34.92 12.10
C SER A 30 7.73 36.39 11.69
N GLY A 31 6.73 37.11 12.24
CA GLY A 31 6.35 38.46 11.82
C GLY A 31 5.44 38.51 10.58
N LYS A 32 5.13 37.35 9.97
CA LYS A 32 4.18 37.28 8.86
C LYS A 32 2.77 37.64 9.35
N ARG A 33 2.10 38.53 8.62
CA ARG A 33 0.70 38.91 8.87
C ARG A 33 -0.23 38.17 7.92
N SER A 34 -1.25 37.52 8.46
CA SER A 34 -2.26 36.77 7.73
C SER A 34 -3.66 37.21 8.15
N LYS A 35 -4.60 37.19 7.20
CA LYS A 35 -6.03 37.36 7.47
C LYS A 35 -6.67 35.97 7.61
N ILE A 36 -7.12 35.64 8.82
CA ILE A 36 -7.71 34.34 9.16
C ILE A 36 -9.22 34.49 9.28
N LYS A 37 -10.00 33.59 8.70
CA LYS A 37 -11.46 33.60 8.87
C LYS A 37 -11.84 33.11 10.26
N SER A 38 -12.90 33.68 10.84
CA SER A 38 -13.35 33.33 12.20
C SER A 38 -13.71 31.84 12.35
N ASP A 39 -14.17 31.19 11.27
CA ASP A 39 -14.48 29.75 11.21
C ASP A 39 -13.25 28.82 11.23
N ARG A 40 -12.03 29.39 11.19
CA ARG A 40 -10.77 28.65 11.33
C ARG A 40 -10.12 28.84 12.69
N VAL A 41 -10.67 29.71 13.53
CA VAL A 41 -10.19 29.95 14.88
C VAL A 41 -10.80 28.91 15.82
N TYR A 42 -9.97 28.26 16.64
CA TYR A 42 -10.39 27.27 17.62
C TYR A 42 -10.37 27.83 19.03
N LEU A 43 -9.28 28.50 19.43
CA LEU A 43 -9.12 29.04 20.77
C LEU A 43 -8.57 30.47 20.74
N ARG A 44 -8.93 31.24 21.76
CA ARG A 44 -8.32 32.52 22.09
C ARG A 44 -7.71 32.41 23.49
N PHE A 45 -6.51 32.92 23.66
CA PHE A 45 -5.77 32.78 24.92
C PHE A 45 -4.96 34.04 25.24
N ALA A 46 -4.65 34.24 26.52
CA ALA A 46 -3.90 35.41 26.99
C ALA A 46 -2.41 35.09 27.22
N ALA A 47 -2.10 33.85 27.59
CA ALA A 47 -0.77 33.32 27.86
C ALA A 47 -0.79 31.79 27.64
N PRO A 48 0.37 31.13 27.45
CA PRO A 48 1.71 31.71 27.24
C PRO A 48 1.86 32.39 25.87
N GLU A 49 3.06 32.87 25.53
CA GLU A 49 3.35 33.38 24.18
C GLU A 49 3.15 32.30 23.10
N PRO A 50 2.76 32.65 21.86
CA PRO A 50 2.40 31.70 20.81
C PRO A 50 3.39 30.54 20.60
N ALA A 51 4.69 30.80 20.59
CA ALA A 51 5.70 29.74 20.39
C ALA A 51 5.72 28.73 21.55
N ILE A 52 5.67 29.23 22.79
CA ILE A 52 5.65 28.40 24.01
C ILE A 52 4.33 27.64 24.11
N PHE A 53 3.21 28.28 23.77
CA PHE A 53 1.92 27.62 23.64
C PHE A 53 2.04 26.44 22.68
N MET A 54 2.68 26.67 21.53
CA MET A 54 2.68 25.69 20.48
C MET A 54 3.53 24.47 20.81
N GLU A 55 4.68 24.70 21.46
CA GLU A 55 5.52 23.64 22.02
C GLU A 55 4.77 22.82 23.09
N ALA A 56 4.14 23.50 24.05
CA ALA A 56 3.40 22.83 25.13
C ALA A 56 2.21 22.01 24.61
N ALA A 57 1.44 22.53 23.65
CA ALA A 57 0.31 21.78 23.10
C ALA A 57 0.77 20.59 22.23
N CYS A 58 1.90 20.71 21.51
CA CYS A 58 2.53 19.57 20.83
C CYS A 58 2.98 18.51 21.84
N GLN A 59 3.55 18.91 22.98
CA GLN A 59 3.90 17.98 24.04
C GLN A 59 2.65 17.26 24.57
N THR A 60 1.58 17.98 24.92
CA THR A 60 0.31 17.35 25.33
C THR A 60 -0.23 16.39 24.26
N ARG A 61 -0.15 16.77 22.98
CA ARG A 61 -0.57 15.91 21.87
C ARG A 61 0.24 14.62 21.81
N ASP A 62 1.56 14.71 21.97
CA ASP A 62 2.47 13.56 21.87
C ASP A 62 2.31 12.62 23.07
N GLU A 63 2.00 13.16 24.25
CA GLU A 63 1.68 12.40 25.47
C GLU A 63 0.29 11.74 25.43
N ALA A 64 -0.67 12.35 24.72
CA ALA A 64 -2.02 11.80 24.60
C ALA A 64 -2.05 10.55 23.72
N ASP A 65 -2.60 9.45 24.23
CA ASP A 65 -2.77 8.20 23.48
C ASP A 65 -4.11 8.18 22.73
N ALA A 66 -4.07 7.99 21.40
CA ALA A 66 -5.27 7.94 20.57
C ALA A 66 -6.19 6.76 20.94
N ASP A 67 -5.61 5.63 21.36
CA ASP A 67 -6.37 4.47 21.82
C ASP A 67 -7.18 4.80 23.07
N PHE A 68 -6.52 5.35 24.08
CA PHE A 68 -7.17 5.77 25.31
C PHE A 68 -8.22 6.86 25.09
N LEU A 69 -7.92 7.88 24.26
CA LEU A 69 -8.90 8.92 23.93
C LEU A 69 -10.14 8.31 23.25
N TRP A 70 -9.96 7.30 22.40
CA TRP A 70 -11.08 6.65 21.72
C TRP A 70 -11.93 5.83 22.68
N GLU A 71 -11.30 5.13 23.63
CA GLU A 71 -12.00 4.42 24.70
C GLU A 71 -12.81 5.37 25.61
N ALA A 72 -12.28 6.57 25.87
CA ALA A 72 -12.93 7.58 26.71
C ALA A 72 -14.08 8.33 26.01
N ALA A 73 -14.06 8.48 24.69
CA ALA A 73 -14.97 9.36 23.95
C ALA A 73 -16.41 8.81 23.76
N GLY A 74 -16.65 7.54 24.08
CA GLY A 74 -17.95 6.90 23.87
C GLY A 74 -18.32 6.73 22.39
N ALA A 75 -19.61 6.85 22.04
CA ALA A 75 -20.12 6.59 20.68
C ALA A 75 -20.68 7.82 19.95
N GLU A 76 -20.96 8.90 20.68
CA GLU A 76 -21.64 10.08 20.16
C GLU A 76 -20.65 11.13 19.64
N GLU A 77 -21.18 12.09 18.88
CA GLU A 77 -20.41 13.27 18.49
C GLU A 77 -20.16 14.16 19.72
N PHE A 78 -18.92 14.66 19.85
CA PHE A 78 -18.52 15.50 20.97
C PHE A 78 -17.75 16.74 20.49
N ASP A 79 -17.73 17.77 21.34
CA ASP A 79 -16.89 18.95 21.19
C ASP A 79 -15.55 18.75 21.92
N PHE A 80 -14.46 19.13 21.28
CA PHE A 80 -13.10 18.91 21.80
C PHE A 80 -12.84 19.59 23.16
N MET A 81 -13.50 20.72 23.46
CA MET A 81 -13.33 21.39 24.75
C MET A 81 -13.96 20.59 25.88
N MET A 82 -15.19 20.13 25.67
CA MET A 82 -15.90 19.29 26.65
C MET A 82 -15.15 17.98 26.87
N PHE A 83 -14.68 17.36 25.79
CA PHE A 83 -13.92 16.13 25.89
C PHE A 83 -12.57 16.31 26.57
N ALA A 84 -11.88 17.44 26.34
CA ALA A 84 -10.66 17.76 27.08
C ALA A 84 -10.93 17.96 28.59
N GLU A 85 -12.05 18.59 28.96
CA GLU A 85 -12.47 18.71 30.36
C GLU A 85 -12.69 17.35 31.02
N ASP A 86 -13.39 16.43 30.33
CA ASP A 86 -13.61 15.06 30.81
C ASP A 86 -12.30 14.27 30.93
N TYR A 87 -11.38 14.44 29.96
CA TYR A 87 -10.08 13.76 29.94
C TYR A 87 -9.14 14.21 31.08
N PHE A 88 -9.05 15.51 31.33
CA PHE A 88 -8.18 16.06 32.38
C PHE A 88 -8.87 16.10 33.77
N GLY A 89 -10.19 15.99 33.83
CA GLY A 89 -10.98 16.08 35.06
C GLY A 89 -11.07 17.50 35.64
N HIS A 90 -10.74 18.51 34.85
CA HIS A 90 -10.85 19.93 35.19
C HIS A 90 -11.02 20.78 33.93
N ALA A 91 -11.44 22.03 34.10
CA ALA A 91 -11.48 23.00 33.00
C ALA A 91 -10.09 23.05 32.32
N PRO A 92 -9.99 22.69 31.03
CA PRO A 92 -8.69 22.50 30.39
C PRO A 92 -8.02 23.85 30.15
N GLN A 93 -6.73 23.92 30.40
CA GLN A 93 -5.91 25.04 29.98
C GLN A 93 -5.93 25.13 28.44
N PRO A 94 -5.77 26.34 27.87
CA PRO A 94 -5.76 26.49 26.42
C PRO A 94 -4.76 25.59 25.68
N VAL A 95 -3.59 25.32 26.28
CA VAL A 95 -2.58 24.41 25.72
C VAL A 95 -3.03 22.95 25.74
N GLU A 96 -3.73 22.52 26.80
CA GLU A 96 -4.26 21.17 26.96
C GLU A 96 -5.35 20.90 25.94
N ALA A 97 -6.32 21.82 25.82
CA ALA A 97 -7.39 21.72 24.84
C ALA A 97 -6.86 21.72 23.40
N ALA A 98 -5.83 22.53 23.10
CA ALA A 98 -5.18 22.51 21.80
C ALA A 98 -4.47 21.18 21.53
N GLY A 99 -3.76 20.61 22.51
CA GLY A 99 -3.08 19.33 22.37
C GLY A 99 -4.05 18.18 22.09
N ILE A 100 -5.17 18.12 22.82
CA ILE A 100 -6.25 17.16 22.55
C ILE A 100 -6.82 17.37 21.15
N LEU A 101 -7.13 18.61 20.76
CA LEU A 101 -7.63 18.89 19.41
C LEU A 101 -6.67 18.41 18.32
N MET A 102 -5.37 18.66 18.48
CA MET A 102 -4.35 18.21 17.55
C MET A 102 -4.31 16.69 17.47
N LYS A 103 -4.35 16.00 18.62
CA LYS A 103 -4.32 14.53 18.65
C LYS A 103 -5.54 13.91 17.95
N LEU A 104 -6.73 14.47 18.19
CA LEU A 104 -7.96 14.05 17.51
C LEU A 104 -7.85 14.26 16.00
N HIS A 105 -7.28 15.40 15.57
CA HIS A 105 -7.13 15.74 14.16
C HIS A 105 -6.11 14.85 13.43
N GLU A 106 -5.00 14.52 14.09
CA GLU A 106 -3.94 13.65 13.56
C GLU A 106 -4.28 12.15 13.64
N SER A 107 -5.44 11.80 14.22
CA SER A 107 -5.90 10.42 14.40
C SER A 107 -7.19 10.12 13.60
N PRO A 108 -7.23 10.30 12.27
CA PRO A 108 -8.45 10.14 11.47
C PRO A 108 -8.98 8.71 11.41
N MET A 109 -8.14 7.72 11.75
CA MET A 109 -8.56 6.33 11.93
C MET A 109 -9.47 6.15 13.15
N TYR A 110 -9.23 6.95 14.20
CA TYR A 110 -9.93 6.90 15.47
C TYR A 110 -11.10 7.88 15.53
N PHE A 111 -10.96 9.07 14.91
CA PHE A 111 -11.94 10.16 15.03
C PHE A 111 -12.31 10.77 13.69
N TYR A 112 -13.61 10.83 13.40
CA TYR A 112 -14.15 11.44 12.19
C TYR A 112 -14.52 12.90 12.47
N LYS A 113 -13.89 13.85 11.77
CA LYS A 113 -14.21 15.29 11.85
C LYS A 113 -15.64 15.54 11.35
N LYS A 114 -16.50 16.10 12.20
CA LYS A 114 -17.91 16.46 11.87
C LYS A 114 -18.13 17.96 11.71
N GLY A 115 -17.21 18.76 12.24
CA GLY A 115 -17.21 20.21 12.10
C GLY A 115 -15.97 20.82 12.73
N ARG A 116 -15.97 22.14 12.89
CA ARG A 116 -14.92 22.85 13.62
C ARG A 116 -14.95 22.42 15.08
N GLY A 117 -13.93 21.67 15.51
CA GLY A 117 -13.77 21.22 16.89
C GLY A 117 -14.67 20.04 17.27
N ARG A 118 -15.46 19.51 16.33
CA ARG A 118 -16.37 18.40 16.59
C ARG A 118 -15.91 17.12 15.92
N TYR A 119 -15.93 16.04 16.70
CA TYR A 119 -15.47 14.73 16.28
C TYR A 119 -16.47 13.66 16.69
N LYS A 120 -16.50 12.58 15.93
CA LYS A 120 -17.19 11.35 16.29
C LYS A 120 -16.19 10.20 16.33
N PRO A 121 -16.14 9.40 17.42
CA PRO A 121 -15.32 8.21 17.48
C PRO A 121 -15.68 7.23 16.35
N ALA A 122 -14.67 6.57 15.79
CA ALA A 122 -14.87 5.50 14.83
C ALA A 122 -15.60 4.33 15.52
N PRO A 123 -16.57 3.67 14.86
CA PRO A 123 -17.14 2.43 15.39
C PRO A 123 -16.06 1.37 15.62
N ALA A 124 -16.22 0.54 16.65
CA ALA A 124 -15.23 -0.48 17.02
C ALA A 124 -14.83 -1.40 15.85
N GLU A 125 -15.80 -1.84 15.04
CA GLU A 125 -15.56 -2.65 13.86
C GLU A 125 -14.72 -1.91 12.80
N ALA A 126 -15.00 -0.61 12.59
CA ALA A 126 -14.28 0.21 11.63
C ALA A 126 -12.83 0.45 12.08
N LEU A 127 -12.62 0.74 13.37
CA LEU A 127 -11.29 0.91 13.94
C LEU A 127 -10.48 -0.40 13.88
N ALA A 128 -11.09 -1.53 14.26
CA ALA A 128 -10.45 -2.83 14.19
C ALA A 128 -10.04 -3.20 12.75
N ALA A 129 -10.94 -2.99 11.77
CA ALA A 129 -10.65 -3.22 10.37
C ALA A 129 -9.52 -2.32 9.85
N ALA A 130 -9.50 -1.05 10.26
CA ALA A 130 -8.45 -0.12 9.87
C ALA A 130 -7.09 -0.52 10.44
N LYS A 131 -7.01 -0.88 11.74
CA LYS A 131 -5.79 -1.39 12.38
C LYS A 131 -5.28 -2.66 11.70
N ALA A 132 -6.16 -3.63 11.42
CA ALA A 132 -5.79 -4.86 10.73
C ALA A 132 -5.25 -4.60 9.31
N SER A 133 -5.81 -3.60 8.61
CA SER A 133 -5.33 -3.18 7.28
C SER A 133 -3.92 -2.55 7.35
N VAL A 134 -3.66 -1.73 8.36
CA VAL A 134 -2.33 -1.13 8.60
C VAL A 134 -1.30 -2.22 8.90
N GLU A 135 -1.62 -3.15 9.80
CA GLU A 135 -0.72 -4.26 10.15
C GLU A 135 -0.45 -5.17 8.94
N ARG A 136 -1.50 -5.50 8.17
CA ARG A 136 -1.34 -6.28 6.94
C ARG A 136 -0.41 -5.57 5.96
N LYS A 137 -0.61 -4.27 5.71
CA LYS A 137 0.27 -3.49 4.83
C LYS A 137 1.71 -3.45 5.33
N ALA A 138 1.93 -3.35 6.64
CA ALA A 138 3.26 -3.40 7.23
C ALA A 138 3.94 -4.76 7.00
N ARG A 139 3.21 -5.87 7.18
CA ARG A 139 3.70 -7.22 6.88
C ARG A 139 4.02 -7.42 5.40
N GLU A 140 3.13 -6.98 4.51
CA GLU A 140 3.32 -7.01 3.06
C GLU A 140 4.55 -6.21 2.63
N ALA A 141 4.74 -5.00 3.20
CA ALA A 141 5.91 -4.17 2.93
C ALA A 141 7.21 -4.84 3.42
N ALA A 142 7.21 -5.41 4.63
CA ALA A 142 8.38 -6.13 5.14
C ALA A 142 8.74 -7.36 4.30
N GLN A 143 7.74 -8.07 3.76
CA GLN A 143 7.94 -9.20 2.86
C GLN A 143 8.54 -8.75 1.52
N ILE A 144 7.99 -7.67 0.93
CA ILE A 144 8.55 -7.05 -0.28
C ILE A 144 10.01 -6.64 -0.05
N ASP A 145 10.31 -5.94 1.05
CA ASP A 145 11.67 -5.52 1.39
C ASP A 145 12.63 -6.71 1.56
N GLY A 146 12.14 -7.82 2.12
CA GLY A 146 12.89 -9.07 2.22
C GLY A 146 13.28 -9.62 0.85
N TRP A 147 12.30 -9.78 -0.05
CA TRP A 147 12.53 -10.27 -1.41
C TRP A 147 13.39 -9.33 -2.25
N VAL A 148 13.22 -8.02 -2.08
CA VAL A 148 14.06 -7.01 -2.77
C VAL A 148 15.54 -7.18 -2.37
N LYS A 149 15.82 -7.36 -1.08
CA LYS A 149 17.19 -7.60 -0.59
C LYS A 149 17.77 -8.90 -1.11
N GLU A 150 16.98 -9.97 -1.15
CA GLU A 150 17.38 -11.27 -1.66
C GLU A 150 17.72 -11.20 -3.16
N LEU A 151 16.86 -10.60 -3.98
CA LEU A 151 17.11 -10.36 -5.40
C LEU A 151 18.36 -9.51 -5.64
N ALA A 152 18.52 -8.42 -4.87
CA ALA A 152 19.69 -7.56 -4.99
C ALA A 152 21.00 -8.27 -4.60
N ALA A 153 20.92 -9.31 -3.77
CA ALA A 153 22.05 -10.17 -3.42
C ALA A 153 22.29 -11.32 -4.42
N GLY A 154 21.50 -11.44 -5.48
CA GLY A 154 21.57 -12.52 -6.46
C GLY A 154 20.86 -13.82 -6.01
N GLY A 155 20.04 -13.77 -4.96
CA GLY A 155 19.19 -14.87 -4.54
C GLY A 155 17.84 -14.86 -5.23
N LEU A 156 17.24 -16.03 -5.40
CA LEU A 156 15.89 -16.17 -5.96
C LEU A 156 14.86 -16.37 -4.83
N PRO A 157 13.94 -15.43 -4.60
CA PRO A 157 12.95 -15.57 -3.56
C PRO A 157 11.96 -16.70 -3.79
N ASP A 158 11.59 -17.39 -2.71
CA ASP A 158 10.41 -18.26 -2.70
C ASP A 158 9.14 -17.45 -2.39
N TRP A 159 8.53 -16.94 -3.47
CA TRP A 159 7.28 -16.19 -3.43
C TRP A 159 6.04 -17.00 -3.87
N GLY A 160 6.19 -18.32 -4.07
CA GLY A 160 5.08 -19.23 -4.39
C GLY A 160 4.41 -18.99 -5.75
N ILE A 161 5.05 -18.24 -6.66
CA ILE A 161 4.60 -18.02 -8.03
C ILE A 161 5.67 -18.47 -9.02
N ASP A 162 5.22 -19.01 -10.15
CA ASP A 162 6.07 -19.34 -11.28
C ASP A 162 6.77 -18.10 -11.86
N ASN A 163 8.11 -18.16 -11.98
CA ASN A 163 8.92 -17.04 -12.44
C ASN A 163 8.65 -16.67 -13.90
N ALA A 164 8.30 -17.63 -14.76
CA ALA A 164 7.94 -17.34 -16.15
C ALA A 164 6.62 -16.57 -16.23
N ARG A 165 5.63 -16.93 -15.40
CA ARG A 165 4.39 -16.17 -15.27
C ARG A 165 4.64 -14.77 -14.73
N LEU A 166 5.49 -14.63 -13.70
CA LEU A 166 5.86 -13.33 -13.15
C LEU A 166 6.54 -12.44 -14.21
N LEU A 167 7.34 -13.02 -15.11
CA LEU A 167 8.07 -12.28 -16.14
C LEU A 167 7.21 -11.93 -17.37
N PHE A 168 6.43 -12.89 -17.88
CA PHE A 168 5.75 -12.77 -19.18
C PHE A 168 4.26 -12.45 -19.08
N LYS A 169 3.59 -12.78 -17.97
CA LYS A 169 2.18 -12.45 -17.70
C LYS A 169 2.02 -11.83 -16.30
N PRO A 170 2.70 -10.71 -16.00
CA PRO A 170 2.73 -10.14 -14.66
C PRO A 170 1.37 -9.59 -14.23
N ASP A 171 0.97 -9.91 -13.00
CA ASP A 171 -0.04 -9.15 -12.29
C ASP A 171 0.64 -8.10 -11.40
N LYS A 172 0.54 -6.85 -11.84
CA LYS A 172 1.22 -5.71 -11.20
C LYS A 172 0.71 -5.38 -9.80
N ASN A 173 -0.43 -5.95 -9.40
CA ASN A 173 -0.99 -5.74 -8.07
C ASN A 173 -0.41 -6.69 -7.01
N THR A 174 0.22 -7.79 -7.45
CA THR A 174 0.78 -8.82 -6.57
C THR A 174 2.06 -8.35 -5.88
N LEU A 175 2.31 -8.88 -4.67
CA LEU A 175 3.54 -8.60 -3.92
C LEU A 175 4.81 -9.03 -4.68
N PRO A 176 4.86 -10.20 -5.35
CA PRO A 176 6.05 -10.64 -6.08
C PRO A 176 6.42 -9.67 -7.21
N TRP A 177 5.43 -9.15 -7.96
CA TRP A 177 5.71 -8.15 -8.99
C TRP A 177 6.24 -6.84 -8.40
N LYS A 178 5.63 -6.35 -7.31
CA LYS A 178 6.09 -5.12 -6.64
C LYS A 178 7.52 -5.26 -6.12
N ALA A 179 7.87 -6.43 -5.59
CA ALA A 179 9.24 -6.72 -5.16
C ALA A 179 10.21 -6.79 -6.35
N LEU A 180 9.84 -7.46 -7.44
CA LEU A 180 10.67 -7.50 -8.65
C LEU A 180 10.89 -6.10 -9.24
N ASP A 181 9.83 -5.29 -9.37
CA ASP A 181 9.88 -3.92 -9.89
C ASP A 181 10.75 -2.99 -9.01
N ALA A 182 10.60 -3.10 -7.68
CA ALA A 182 11.45 -2.37 -6.72
C ALA A 182 12.92 -2.81 -6.81
N ALA A 183 13.19 -4.11 -6.92
CA ALA A 183 14.54 -4.63 -7.07
C ALA A 183 15.18 -4.24 -8.41
N CYS A 184 14.41 -4.18 -9.50
CA CYS A 184 14.86 -3.64 -10.80
C CYS A 184 15.24 -2.17 -10.67
N THR A 185 14.42 -1.39 -9.97
CA THR A 185 14.71 0.03 -9.70
C THR A 185 16.00 0.20 -8.88
N GLN A 186 16.22 -0.65 -7.89
CA GLN A 186 17.41 -0.60 -7.04
C GLN A 186 18.70 -1.03 -7.76
N THR A 187 18.63 -2.08 -8.59
CA THR A 187 19.80 -2.67 -9.26
C THR A 187 20.10 -2.04 -10.62
N GLY A 188 19.13 -1.38 -11.23
CA GLY A 188 19.21 -0.86 -12.60
C GLY A 188 19.11 -1.95 -13.68
N LEU A 189 18.78 -3.19 -13.31
CA LEU A 189 18.62 -4.31 -14.22
C LEU A 189 17.17 -4.43 -14.70
N ALA A 190 16.98 -4.88 -15.94
CA ALA A 190 15.65 -5.24 -16.42
C ALA A 190 15.13 -6.53 -15.71
N PRO A 191 13.81 -6.73 -15.56
CA PRO A 191 13.24 -7.88 -14.85
C PRO A 191 13.79 -9.24 -15.31
N MET A 192 13.93 -9.44 -16.62
CA MET A 192 14.49 -10.67 -17.19
C MET A 192 15.95 -10.87 -16.78
N GLN A 193 16.76 -9.80 -16.84
CA GLN A 193 18.18 -9.87 -16.50
C GLN A 193 18.38 -10.14 -15.02
N LEU A 194 17.58 -9.50 -14.16
CA LEU A 194 17.64 -9.69 -12.72
C LEU A 194 17.25 -11.13 -12.34
N LEU A 195 16.11 -11.63 -12.84
CA LEU A 195 15.67 -13.01 -12.56
C LEU A 195 16.64 -14.05 -13.11
N ALA A 196 17.15 -13.87 -14.34
CA ALA A 196 18.17 -14.77 -14.89
C ALA A 196 19.46 -14.75 -14.06
N GLY A 197 19.91 -13.57 -13.63
CA GLY A 197 21.07 -13.41 -12.74
C GLY A 197 20.89 -14.05 -11.36
N CYS A 198 19.64 -14.17 -10.89
CA CYS A 198 19.29 -14.88 -9.64
C CYS A 198 19.09 -16.39 -9.85
N GLY A 199 19.24 -16.91 -11.07
CA GLY A 199 19.05 -18.35 -11.35
C GLY A 199 17.59 -18.78 -11.50
N ALA A 200 16.66 -17.87 -11.83
CA ALA A 200 15.26 -18.22 -12.09
C ALA A 200 15.07 -19.18 -13.27
N PHE A 201 16.03 -19.19 -14.20
CA PHE A 201 16.09 -20.10 -15.34
C PHE A 201 17.50 -20.66 -15.46
N PRO A 202 17.67 -21.97 -15.71
CA PRO A 202 19.00 -22.59 -15.83
C PRO A 202 19.77 -22.10 -17.06
N ASP A 203 19.07 -21.86 -18.18
CA ASP A 203 19.65 -21.38 -19.43
C ASP A 203 18.61 -20.65 -20.30
N ILE A 204 19.05 -20.22 -21.49
CA ILE A 204 18.22 -19.51 -22.46
C ILE A 204 17.16 -20.39 -23.10
N GLU A 205 17.41 -21.69 -23.24
CA GLU A 205 16.44 -22.64 -23.80
C GLU A 205 15.26 -22.80 -22.83
N ALA A 206 15.55 -23.00 -21.55
CA ALA A 206 14.55 -23.11 -20.50
C ALA A 206 13.68 -21.84 -20.38
N LEU A 207 14.28 -20.66 -20.53
CA LEU A 207 13.54 -19.39 -20.53
C LEU A 207 12.55 -19.32 -21.70
N HIS A 208 13.01 -19.56 -22.94
CA HIS A 208 12.14 -19.52 -24.12
C HIS A 208 11.08 -20.63 -24.10
N LYS A 209 11.46 -21.84 -23.64
CA LYS A 209 10.51 -22.94 -23.44
C LYS A 209 9.44 -22.57 -22.43
N ALA A 210 9.81 -21.98 -21.30
CA ALA A 210 8.83 -21.55 -20.29
C ALA A 210 7.87 -20.49 -20.84
N GLN A 211 8.37 -19.51 -21.61
CA GLN A 211 7.55 -18.53 -22.31
C GLN A 211 6.57 -19.20 -23.30
N PHE A 212 7.08 -20.12 -24.13
CA PHE A 212 6.29 -20.86 -25.11
C PHE A 212 5.19 -21.69 -24.45
N LEU A 213 5.53 -22.44 -23.39
CA LEU A 213 4.55 -23.25 -22.65
C LEU A 213 3.48 -22.39 -21.98
N LEU A 214 3.84 -21.24 -21.42
CA LEU A 214 2.88 -20.32 -20.80
C LEU A 214 1.89 -19.72 -21.83
N GLU A 215 2.31 -19.57 -23.08
CA GLU A 215 1.48 -19.01 -24.14
C GLU A 215 0.60 -20.07 -24.81
N TYR A 216 1.20 -21.18 -25.25
CA TYR A 216 0.54 -22.17 -26.09
C TYR A 216 0.01 -23.39 -25.32
N PHE A 217 0.49 -23.62 -24.09
CA PHE A 217 0.10 -24.75 -23.24
C PHE A 217 -0.38 -24.29 -21.85
N PRO A 218 -1.33 -23.34 -21.74
CA PRO A 218 -1.75 -22.78 -20.45
C PRO A 218 -2.45 -23.79 -19.53
N LYS A 219 -2.85 -24.96 -20.06
CA LYS A 219 -3.48 -26.07 -19.32
C LYS A 219 -2.52 -27.27 -19.14
N GLY A 220 -1.24 -27.09 -19.45
CA GLY A 220 -0.24 -28.15 -19.46
C GLY A 220 -0.03 -28.77 -20.85
N THR A 221 1.01 -29.59 -20.94
CA THR A 221 1.46 -30.28 -22.17
C THR A 221 0.99 -31.73 -22.25
N GLY A 222 0.17 -32.17 -21.30
CA GLY A 222 -0.34 -33.53 -21.26
C GLY A 222 -1.35 -33.78 -22.37
N PHE A 223 -1.41 -35.02 -22.82
CA PHE A 223 -2.51 -35.50 -23.64
C PHE A 223 -3.73 -35.78 -22.75
N PRO A 224 -4.96 -35.59 -23.26
CA PRO A 224 -6.13 -36.09 -22.57
C PRO A 224 -6.06 -37.62 -22.49
N ASP A 225 -6.79 -38.19 -21.54
CA ASP A 225 -6.98 -39.64 -21.48
C ASP A 225 -7.90 -40.06 -22.64
N ILE A 226 -7.33 -40.63 -23.70
CA ILE A 226 -8.05 -41.09 -24.89
C ILE A 226 -7.96 -42.61 -24.93
N ALA A 227 -9.09 -43.28 -25.16
CA ALA A 227 -9.11 -44.71 -25.41
C ALA A 227 -8.26 -45.05 -26.65
N GLU A 228 -7.57 -46.17 -26.59
CA GLU A 228 -6.82 -46.70 -27.72
C GLU A 228 -7.75 -46.85 -28.95
N PRO A 229 -7.33 -46.41 -30.14
CA PRO A 229 -8.14 -46.58 -31.34
C PRO A 229 -8.34 -48.07 -31.64
N PHE A 230 -9.46 -48.40 -32.29
CA PHE A 230 -9.68 -49.75 -32.77
C PHE A 230 -8.72 -50.05 -33.93
N ASP A 231 -8.13 -51.25 -33.92
CA ASP A 231 -7.36 -51.72 -35.06
C ASP A 231 -8.23 -51.72 -36.33
N PRO A 232 -7.72 -51.20 -37.46
CA PRO A 232 -8.43 -51.28 -38.71
C PRO A 232 -8.64 -52.75 -39.11
N PRO A 233 -9.70 -53.05 -39.88
CA PRO A 233 -9.89 -54.40 -40.42
C PRO A 233 -8.66 -54.81 -41.23
N SER A 234 -8.25 -56.08 -41.13
CA SER A 234 -7.12 -56.63 -41.89
C SER A 234 -7.27 -56.31 -43.38
N LEU A 235 -6.43 -55.43 -43.89
CA LEU A 235 -6.32 -55.16 -45.32
C LEU A 235 -5.37 -56.18 -45.96
N PRO A 236 -5.58 -56.57 -47.22
CA PRO A 236 -4.60 -57.37 -47.95
C PRO A 236 -3.27 -56.61 -48.04
N GLU A 237 -2.17 -57.28 -47.68
CA GLU A 237 -0.83 -56.73 -47.88
C GLU A 237 -0.53 -56.60 -49.39
N ALA A 238 0.01 -55.46 -49.80
CA ALA A 238 0.47 -55.26 -51.15
C ALA A 238 1.95 -55.70 -51.27
N GLU A 239 2.29 -56.49 -52.29
CA GLU A 239 3.67 -56.94 -52.57
C GLU A 239 4.54 -55.84 -53.22
N VAL A 240 4.47 -54.62 -52.69
CA VAL A 240 5.25 -53.46 -53.15
C VAL A 240 6.03 -52.85 -51.99
N ALA A 241 7.22 -52.32 -52.28
CA ALA A 241 8.03 -51.65 -51.27
C ALA A 241 7.49 -50.23 -51.02
N ALA A 242 7.27 -49.90 -49.76
CA ALA A 242 7.00 -48.53 -49.33
C ALA A 242 8.31 -47.79 -49.05
N PHE A 243 8.39 -46.54 -49.47
CA PHE A 243 9.52 -45.66 -49.23
C PHE A 243 9.04 -44.36 -48.61
N SER A 244 9.78 -43.87 -47.63
CA SER A 244 9.70 -42.47 -47.18
C SER A 244 10.94 -41.74 -47.67
N ILE A 245 10.78 -40.47 -48.05
CA ILE A 245 11.89 -39.58 -48.39
C ILE A 245 11.91 -38.44 -47.38
N ASP A 246 12.83 -38.57 -46.44
CA ASP A 246 13.01 -37.63 -45.34
C ASP A 246 14.40 -37.02 -45.33
N ASP A 247 14.51 -35.91 -44.61
CA ASP A 247 15.81 -35.35 -44.27
C ASP A 247 16.59 -36.28 -43.35
N ALA A 248 17.93 -36.21 -43.43
CA ALA A 248 18.81 -37.07 -42.65
C ALA A 248 18.68 -36.89 -41.11
N ALA A 249 18.05 -35.80 -40.66
CA ALA A 249 17.80 -35.51 -39.25
C ALA A 249 16.37 -35.84 -38.79
N THR A 250 15.51 -36.33 -39.69
CA THR A 250 14.14 -36.72 -39.35
C THR A 250 14.15 -37.92 -38.40
N THR A 251 13.40 -37.82 -37.31
CA THR A 251 13.31 -38.86 -36.27
C THR A 251 11.91 -39.48 -36.15
N GLU A 252 10.92 -38.91 -36.83
CA GLU A 252 9.54 -39.37 -36.89
C GLU A 252 9.12 -39.41 -38.37
N ILE A 253 8.66 -40.58 -38.84
CA ILE A 253 8.22 -40.79 -40.23
C ILE A 253 6.70 -40.81 -40.24
N ASP A 254 6.09 -39.79 -40.85
CA ASP A 254 4.63 -39.62 -40.85
C ASP A 254 3.95 -40.23 -42.09
N ASP A 255 4.70 -40.41 -43.18
CA ASP A 255 4.17 -40.88 -44.45
C ASP A 255 5.16 -41.80 -45.21
N ALA A 256 4.59 -42.57 -46.13
CA ALA A 256 5.35 -43.40 -47.07
C ALA A 256 4.52 -43.60 -48.33
N PHE A 257 5.19 -43.82 -49.46
CA PHE A 257 4.55 -44.05 -50.75
C PHE A 257 5.10 -45.31 -51.44
N SER A 258 4.28 -45.90 -52.29
CA SER A 258 4.60 -47.04 -53.15
C SER A 258 3.95 -46.84 -54.52
N VAL A 259 4.42 -47.55 -55.55
CA VAL A 259 3.95 -47.44 -56.94
C VAL A 259 3.55 -48.82 -57.46
#